data_AF-F3GJT3-F1
#
_entry.id   AF-F3GJT3-F1
#
_cell.length_a   1.000
_cell.length_b   1.000
_cell.length_c   1.000
_cell.angle_alpha   90.00
_cell.angle_beta   90.00
_cell.angle_gamma   90.00
#
_symmetry.space_group_name_H-M   'P 1'
#
loop_
_entity.id
_entity.type
_entity.pdbx_description
1 polymer ?
#
loop_
_entity_poly.entity_id
_entity_poly.type
_entity_poly.pdbx_seq_one_letter_code
_entity_poly.pdbx_strand_id
1 'polypeptide(L)'
;MAASTSVHSNALNFMSCLKSGVDPRTGLYNISISMPDLQSNDLRGPGFRLDMSYSQLNTLDSGYGLGWNLQLSQYDPATQILSLSTGETFRVDGTSSTGQLTMTEKKLDTFHFYKLDQESYRVVHKSGLVEILRLHSSGNKKMAWAVKIIAPSGHSIALKHTAFNSSTYRLDSITDDLGQTLLEIARSSTSVELNL
;
A
#
# COMPACT_ATOMS: atom_id res chain seq x y z
N MET A 1 -18.76 -6.25 -30.89
CA MET A 1 -19.07 -4.81 -31.07
C MET A 1 -17.80 -4.04 -30.81
N ALA A 2 -17.29 -3.29 -31.80
CA ALA A 2 -16.10 -2.45 -31.62
C ALA A 2 -16.53 -1.12 -31.01
N ALA A 3 -15.97 -0.75 -29.86
CA ALA A 3 -16.20 0.55 -29.26
C ALA A 3 -15.56 1.63 -30.14
N SER A 4 -16.36 2.56 -30.65
CA SER A 4 -15.87 3.73 -31.38
C SER A 4 -15.25 4.72 -30.40
N THR A 5 -13.93 4.87 -30.43
CA THR A 5 -13.21 5.94 -29.74
C THR A 5 -12.59 6.88 -30.78
N SER A 6 -12.64 8.18 -30.52
CA SER A 6 -12.20 9.25 -31.44
C SER A 6 -10.67 9.41 -31.52
N VAL A 7 -9.90 8.54 -30.83
CA VAL A 7 -8.44 8.63 -30.75
C VAL A 7 -7.84 7.23 -30.94
N HIS A 8 -7.13 7.04 -32.04
CA HIS A 8 -6.39 5.81 -32.30
C HIS A 8 -5.08 5.87 -31.50
N SER A 9 -4.94 5.05 -30.45
CA SER A 9 -3.74 5.00 -29.61
C SER A 9 -3.33 3.58 -29.28
N ASN A 10 -2.04 3.28 -29.39
CA ASN A 10 -1.46 2.01 -28.93
C ASN A 10 -1.51 1.85 -27.41
N ALA A 11 -1.83 2.91 -26.65
CA ALA A 11 -2.09 2.81 -25.21
C ALA A 11 -3.30 1.89 -24.91
N LEU A 12 -4.25 1.76 -25.85
CA LEU A 12 -5.41 0.88 -25.72
C LEU A 12 -5.06 -0.61 -25.88
N ASN A 13 -3.91 -0.94 -26.48
CA ASN A 13 -3.39 -2.31 -26.50
C ASN A 13 -2.92 -2.79 -25.11
N PHE A 14 -2.81 -1.88 -24.13
CA PHE A 14 -2.34 -2.14 -22.77
C PHE A 14 -3.40 -1.82 -21.70
N MET A 15 -4.69 -2.13 -21.97
CA MET A 15 -5.79 -2.05 -20.98
C MET A 15 -5.63 -2.95 -19.72
N SER A 16 -4.42 -3.44 -19.43
CA SER A 16 -4.07 -4.20 -18.22
C SER A 16 -4.10 -3.38 -16.91
N CYS A 17 -4.24 -2.05 -17.02
CA CYS A 17 -4.27 -1.15 -15.88
C CYS A 17 -5.49 -1.38 -14.98
N LEU A 18 -6.66 -1.67 -15.56
CA LEU A 18 -7.87 -1.97 -14.81
C LEU A 18 -8.20 -3.45 -14.94
N LYS A 19 -8.20 -4.15 -13.80
CA LYS A 19 -8.61 -5.54 -13.69
C LYS A 19 -9.87 -5.60 -12.84
N SER A 20 -10.93 -6.16 -13.38
CA SER A 20 -12.16 -6.38 -12.61
C SER A 20 -12.73 -7.75 -12.89
N GLY A 21 -13.41 -8.33 -11.91
CA GLY A 21 -14.05 -9.62 -12.11
C GLY A 21 -14.85 -10.05 -10.89
N VAL A 22 -15.71 -11.04 -11.11
CA VAL A 22 -16.39 -11.77 -10.07
C VAL A 22 -15.59 -13.05 -9.81
N ASP A 23 -15.19 -13.31 -8.57
CA ASP A 23 -14.60 -14.60 -8.24
C ASP A 23 -15.71 -15.67 -8.32
N PRO A 24 -15.60 -16.66 -9.23
CA PRO A 24 -16.68 -17.62 -9.46
C PRO A 24 -16.94 -18.54 -8.26
N ARG A 25 -16.01 -18.65 -7.31
CA ARG A 25 -16.16 -19.48 -6.11
C ARG A 25 -16.92 -18.77 -5.00
N THR A 26 -16.83 -17.44 -4.94
CA THR A 26 -17.43 -16.64 -3.86
C THR A 26 -18.58 -15.75 -4.34
N GLY A 27 -18.68 -15.49 -5.64
CA GLY A 27 -19.63 -14.54 -6.20
C GLY A 27 -19.27 -13.07 -5.93
N LEU A 28 -18.09 -12.79 -5.36
CA LEU A 28 -17.68 -11.45 -4.96
C LEU A 28 -17.03 -10.68 -6.11
N TYR A 29 -17.48 -9.44 -6.29
CA TYR A 29 -16.89 -8.53 -7.27
C TYR A 29 -15.70 -7.77 -6.68
N ASN A 30 -14.60 -7.73 -7.44
CA ASN A 30 -13.40 -6.99 -7.09
C ASN A 30 -12.91 -6.16 -8.28
N ILE A 31 -12.27 -5.02 -8.00
CA ILE A 31 -11.57 -4.18 -8.97
C ILE A 31 -10.16 -3.90 -8.46
N SER A 32 -9.18 -3.88 -9.36
CA SER A 32 -7.83 -3.39 -9.11
C SER A 32 -7.45 -2.42 -10.23
N ILE A 33 -7.02 -1.22 -9.84
CA ILE A 33 -6.55 -0.16 -10.71
C ILE A 33 -5.05 0.02 -10.42
N SER A 34 -4.28 -0.15 -11.49
CA SER A 34 -2.83 -0.06 -11.50
C SER A 34 -2.38 1.36 -11.77
N MET A 35 -1.73 2.05 -10.83
CA MET A 35 -1.16 3.37 -11.15
C MET A 35 0.19 3.22 -11.87
N PRO A 36 0.67 4.25 -12.60
CA PRO A 36 2.03 4.25 -13.13
C PRO A 36 3.07 4.13 -12.00
N ASP A 37 4.23 3.57 -12.33
CA ASP A 37 5.36 3.50 -11.40
C ASP A 37 5.86 4.91 -11.08
N LEU A 38 6.03 5.21 -9.79
CA LEU A 38 6.60 6.47 -9.33
C LEU A 38 8.12 6.41 -9.48
N GLN A 39 8.61 7.07 -10.53
CA GLN A 39 10.03 7.21 -10.79
C GLN A 39 10.62 8.22 -9.81
N SER A 40 11.49 7.75 -8.92
CA SER A 40 12.04 8.53 -7.80
C SER A 40 13.56 8.64 -7.86
N ASN A 41 14.11 9.71 -7.28
CA ASN A 41 15.56 9.93 -7.15
C ASN A 41 16.30 9.81 -8.50
N ASP A 42 15.83 10.50 -9.55
CA ASP A 42 16.39 10.41 -10.91
C ASP A 42 16.53 8.96 -11.41
N LEU A 43 15.49 8.14 -11.21
CA LEU A 43 15.42 6.71 -11.56
C LEU A 43 16.32 5.78 -10.71
N ARG A 44 16.84 6.26 -9.58
CA ARG A 44 17.71 5.49 -8.66
C ARG A 44 17.00 5.02 -7.40
N GLY A 45 15.79 5.51 -7.19
CA GLY A 45 14.94 5.19 -6.04
C GLY A 45 14.24 3.83 -6.15
N PRO A 46 13.40 3.49 -5.17
CA PRO A 46 12.61 2.27 -5.24
C PRO A 46 11.62 2.35 -6.40
N GLY A 47 11.54 1.27 -7.19
CA GLY A 47 10.43 1.06 -8.11
C GLY A 47 9.17 0.82 -7.30
N PHE A 48 8.37 1.87 -7.09
CA PHE A 48 7.18 1.84 -6.26
C PHE A 48 5.95 2.14 -7.11
N ARG A 49 4.96 1.25 -7.01
CA ARG A 49 3.67 1.39 -7.67
C ARG A 49 2.56 1.39 -6.64
N LEU A 50 1.68 2.38 -6.74
CA LEU A 50 0.57 2.54 -5.82
C LEU A 50 -0.71 1.99 -6.43
N ASP A 51 -1.02 0.73 -6.13
CA ASP A 51 -2.24 0.12 -6.65
C ASP A 51 -3.45 0.48 -5.78
N MET A 52 -4.59 0.65 -6.44
CA MET A 52 -5.87 0.89 -5.79
C MET A 52 -6.77 -0.34 -5.99
N SER A 53 -7.34 -0.85 -4.90
CA SER A 53 -8.19 -2.04 -4.93
C SER A 53 -9.55 -1.78 -4.30
N TYR A 54 -10.58 -2.35 -4.91
CA TYR A 54 -11.94 -2.41 -4.39
C TYR A 54 -12.29 -3.85 -4.02
N SER A 55 -12.85 -4.02 -2.83
CA SER A 55 -13.47 -5.29 -2.41
C SER A 55 -14.84 -5.04 -1.79
N GLN A 56 -15.83 -5.81 -2.23
CA GLN A 56 -17.19 -5.75 -1.67
C GLN A 56 -17.26 -6.18 -0.20
N LEU A 57 -16.26 -6.93 0.30
CA LEU A 57 -16.18 -7.31 1.71
C LEU A 57 -15.64 -6.18 2.60
N ASN A 58 -14.99 -5.18 2.01
CA ASN A 58 -14.50 -4.04 2.76
C ASN A 58 -15.66 -3.04 2.97
N THR A 59 -16.18 -3.00 4.19
CA THR A 59 -17.28 -2.11 4.57
C THR A 59 -16.79 -0.77 5.15
N LEU A 60 -15.50 -0.47 5.02
CA LEU A 60 -14.88 0.75 5.54
C LEU A 60 -14.55 1.72 4.41
N ASP A 61 -14.71 3.02 4.68
CA ASP A 61 -14.09 4.09 3.90
C ASP A 61 -12.77 4.48 4.57
N SER A 62 -11.66 4.17 3.90
CA SER A 62 -10.30 4.49 4.38
C SER A 62 -9.80 5.86 3.89
N GLY A 63 -10.67 6.68 3.33
CA GLY A 63 -10.34 7.98 2.74
C GLY A 63 -10.30 8.00 1.22
N TYR A 64 -10.68 6.88 0.58
CA TYR A 64 -10.72 6.71 -0.88
C TYR A 64 -12.11 6.30 -1.39
N GLY A 65 -13.11 6.24 -0.51
CA GLY A 65 -14.45 5.73 -0.81
C GLY A 65 -14.70 4.37 -0.16
N LEU A 66 -15.97 4.03 0.01
CA LEU A 66 -16.39 2.77 0.63
C LEU A 66 -15.87 1.57 -0.17
N GLY A 67 -15.17 0.67 0.50
CA GLY A 67 -14.64 -0.55 -0.10
C GLY A 67 -13.33 -0.37 -0.88
N TRP A 68 -12.89 0.87 -1.08
CA TRP A 68 -11.64 1.20 -1.75
C TRP A 68 -10.49 1.31 -0.75
N ASN A 69 -9.31 0.83 -1.16
CA ASN A 69 -8.06 0.98 -0.42
C ASN A 69 -6.87 1.15 -1.37
N LEU A 70 -5.82 1.81 -0.87
CA LEU A 70 -4.50 1.79 -1.48
C LEU A 70 -3.71 0.60 -0.95
N GLN A 71 -2.98 -0.06 -1.84
CA GLN A 71 -2.23 -1.28 -1.53
C GLN A 71 -0.87 -0.94 -0.90
N LEU A 72 -0.91 -0.45 0.33
CA LEU A 72 0.26 -0.13 1.16
C LEU A 72 0.45 -1.18 2.25
N SER A 73 1.70 -1.39 2.64
CA SER A 73 1.98 -2.23 3.80
C SER A 73 1.50 -1.55 5.09
N GLN A 74 0.79 -2.31 5.92
CA GLN A 74 0.21 -1.87 7.18
C GLN A 74 0.23 -3.01 8.20
N TYR A 75 0.34 -2.67 9.49
CA TYR A 75 0.30 -3.63 10.58
C TYR A 75 -0.61 -3.14 11.69
N ASP A 76 -1.55 -3.99 12.10
CA ASP A 76 -2.44 -3.75 13.23
C ASP A 76 -1.91 -4.51 14.46
N PRO A 77 -1.35 -3.83 15.48
CA PRO A 77 -0.86 -4.50 16.69
C PRO A 77 -1.96 -5.13 17.55
N ALA A 78 -3.22 -4.70 17.42
CA ALA A 78 -4.32 -5.24 18.22
C ALA A 78 -4.77 -6.61 17.70
N THR A 79 -4.88 -6.76 16.38
CA THR A 79 -5.22 -8.04 15.73
C THR A 79 -3.99 -8.86 15.34
N GLN A 80 -2.80 -8.26 15.41
CA GLN A 80 -1.52 -8.81 14.98
C GLN A 80 -1.49 -9.14 13.49
N ILE A 81 -2.29 -8.46 12.68
CA ILE A 81 -2.39 -8.68 11.23
C ILE A 81 -1.43 -7.73 10.50
N LEU A 82 -0.52 -8.30 9.71
CA LEU A 82 0.33 -7.61 8.74
C LEU A 82 -0.26 -7.80 7.35
N SER A 83 -0.65 -6.71 6.71
CA SER A 83 -0.99 -6.68 5.28
C SER A 83 0.14 -6.01 4.52
N LEU A 84 0.63 -6.65 3.47
CA LEU A 84 1.74 -6.15 2.65
C LEU A 84 1.25 -5.45 1.39
N SER A 85 2.07 -4.57 0.84
CA SER A 85 1.87 -3.95 -0.47
C SER A 85 1.71 -4.96 -1.62
N THR A 86 2.23 -6.19 -1.46
CA THR A 86 2.02 -7.30 -2.40
C THR A 86 0.58 -7.84 -2.41
N GLY A 87 -0.26 -7.46 -1.44
CA GLY A 87 -1.62 -7.95 -1.23
C GLY A 87 -1.68 -9.18 -0.32
N GLU A 88 -0.53 -9.72 0.09
CA GLU A 88 -0.47 -10.81 1.06
C GLU A 88 -0.84 -10.30 2.46
N THR A 89 -1.50 -11.13 3.25
CA THR A 89 -1.84 -10.81 4.64
C THR A 89 -1.48 -11.99 5.52
N PHE A 90 -0.82 -11.70 6.64
CA PHE A 90 -0.36 -12.69 7.60
C PHE A 90 -0.66 -12.25 9.04
N ARG A 91 -1.00 -13.20 9.90
CA ARG A 91 -1.10 -12.99 11.34
C ARG A 91 0.23 -13.33 12.02
N VAL A 92 0.76 -12.37 12.77
CA VAL A 92 1.92 -12.57 13.66
C VAL A 92 1.50 -13.39 14.87
N ASP A 93 2.20 -14.50 15.12
CA ASP A 93 1.90 -15.44 16.19
C ASP A 93 3.13 -15.84 17.01
N GLY A 94 4.31 -15.33 16.67
CA GLY A 94 5.52 -15.61 17.42
C GLY A 94 6.65 -14.60 17.20
N THR A 95 7.77 -14.86 17.86
CA THR A 95 9.01 -14.11 17.70
C THR A 95 10.18 -15.08 17.80
N SER A 96 11.09 -15.01 16.83
CA SER A 96 12.30 -15.83 16.80
C SER A 96 13.33 -15.35 17.83
N SER A 97 14.36 -16.17 18.05
CA SER A 97 15.52 -15.80 18.87
C SER A 97 16.29 -14.59 18.34
N THR A 98 16.16 -14.27 17.05
CA THR A 98 16.79 -13.12 16.39
C THR A 98 15.94 -11.86 16.44
N GLY A 99 14.78 -11.89 17.12
CA GLY A 99 13.85 -10.76 17.21
C GLY A 99 12.96 -10.58 15.98
N GLN A 100 12.97 -11.53 15.05
CA GLN A 100 12.07 -11.54 13.90
C GLN A 100 10.67 -11.96 14.35
N LEU A 101 9.65 -11.19 13.96
CA LEU A 101 8.26 -11.56 14.12
C LEU A 101 7.92 -12.69 13.14
N THR A 102 7.33 -13.77 13.65
CA THR A 102 7.03 -14.97 12.86
C THR A 102 5.53 -15.14 12.64
N MET A 103 5.19 -15.84 11.57
CA MET A 103 3.82 -16.16 11.17
C MET A 103 3.79 -17.62 10.73
N THR A 104 3.07 -18.49 11.45
CA THR A 104 3.04 -19.93 11.16
C THR A 104 2.51 -20.23 9.76
N GLU A 105 1.61 -19.40 9.25
CA GLU A 105 1.01 -19.58 7.92
C GLU A 105 1.91 -19.16 6.75
N LYS A 106 3.02 -18.46 7.03
CA LYS A 106 4.01 -18.03 6.02
C LYS A 106 4.86 -19.21 5.57
N LYS A 107 4.44 -19.87 4.47
CA LYS A 107 5.15 -21.02 3.89
C LYS A 107 6.33 -20.67 3.00
N LEU A 108 6.33 -19.47 2.40
CA LEU A 108 7.39 -19.00 1.51
C LEU A 108 8.22 -17.94 2.23
N ASP A 109 9.54 -18.01 2.09
CA ASP A 109 10.40 -16.98 2.66
C ASP A 109 10.54 -15.77 1.73
N THR A 110 9.46 -14.97 1.64
CA THR A 110 9.38 -13.80 0.76
C THR A 110 9.72 -12.47 1.43
N PHE A 111 9.63 -12.41 2.77
CA PHE A 111 9.96 -11.22 3.56
C PHE A 111 10.26 -11.58 5.02
N HIS A 112 10.95 -10.71 5.73
CA HIS A 112 11.15 -10.78 7.17
C HIS A 112 10.56 -9.54 7.85
N PHE A 113 9.93 -9.72 9.01
CA PHE A 113 9.26 -8.65 9.73
C PHE A 113 9.87 -8.49 11.13
N TYR A 114 10.13 -7.26 11.53
CA TYR A 114 10.81 -6.94 12.78
C TYR A 114 10.10 -5.79 13.50
N LYS A 115 10.09 -5.84 14.83
CA LYS A 115 9.78 -4.69 15.67
C LYS A 115 11.09 -3.94 15.93
N LEU A 116 11.17 -2.68 15.52
CA LEU A 116 12.38 -1.85 15.73
C LEU A 116 12.35 -1.19 17.10
N ASP A 117 11.21 -0.61 17.46
CA ASP A 117 10.96 0.06 18.73
C ASP A 117 9.47 -0.06 19.10
N GLN A 118 8.97 0.74 20.04
CA GLN A 118 7.57 0.66 20.46
C GLN A 118 6.57 1.17 19.42
N GLU A 119 7.03 1.96 18.46
CA GLU A 119 6.21 2.66 17.48
C GLU A 119 6.60 2.34 16.03
N SER A 120 7.72 1.65 15.80
CA SER A 120 8.24 1.40 14.46
C SER A 120 8.49 -0.08 14.21
N TYR A 121 8.19 -0.49 12.99
CA TYR A 121 8.40 -1.84 12.49
C TYR A 121 9.14 -1.79 11.15
N ARG A 122 9.78 -2.90 10.80
CA ARG A 122 10.55 -3.04 9.57
C ARG A 122 10.14 -4.30 8.84
N VAL A 123 9.75 -4.14 7.58
CA VAL A 123 9.57 -5.25 6.63
C VAL A 123 10.78 -5.26 5.70
N VAL A 124 11.41 -6.41 5.52
CA VAL A 124 12.52 -6.62 4.58
C VAL A 124 12.07 -7.65 3.56
N HIS A 125 11.88 -7.24 2.32
CA HIS A 125 11.45 -8.13 1.24
C HIS A 125 12.64 -8.90 0.66
N LYS A 126 12.40 -10.07 0.06
CA LYS A 126 13.41 -10.88 -0.63
C LYS A 126 14.13 -10.12 -1.76
N SER A 127 13.51 -9.08 -2.31
CA SER A 127 14.10 -8.20 -3.33
C SER A 127 15.17 -7.26 -2.76
N GLY A 128 15.32 -7.20 -1.44
CA GLY A 128 16.15 -6.22 -0.73
C GLY A 128 15.43 -4.89 -0.46
N LEU A 129 14.19 -4.72 -0.94
CA LEU A 129 13.37 -3.56 -0.61
C LEU A 129 12.99 -3.60 0.87
N VAL A 130 13.13 -2.47 1.56
CA VAL A 130 12.83 -2.34 2.98
C VAL A 130 11.71 -1.32 3.17
N GLU A 131 10.71 -1.68 3.95
CA GLU A 131 9.64 -0.76 4.38
C GLU A 131 9.74 -0.51 5.87
N ILE A 132 9.63 0.77 6.26
CA ILE A 132 9.50 1.18 7.66
C ILE A 132 8.05 1.55 7.90
N LEU A 133 7.41 0.82 8.81
CA LEU A 133 6.05 1.11 9.25
C LEU A 133 6.12 1.88 10.56
N ARG A 134 5.32 2.94 10.71
CA ARG A 134 5.22 3.71 11.96
C ARG A 134 3.79 3.73 12.46
N LEU A 135 3.66 3.55 13.77
CA LEU A 135 2.41 3.53 14.50
C LEU A 135 1.78 4.91 14.50
N HIS A 136 0.55 4.98 14.04
CA HIS A 136 -0.31 6.14 14.16
C HIS A 136 -1.47 5.75 15.06
N SER A 137 -1.76 6.61 16.04
CA SER A 137 -2.88 6.43 16.96
C SER A 137 -3.99 7.42 16.57
N SER A 138 -5.23 6.92 16.48
CA SER A 138 -6.44 7.75 16.36
C SER A 138 -7.46 7.23 17.37
N GLY A 139 -7.69 8.01 18.42
CA GLY A 139 -8.46 7.55 19.59
C GLY A 139 -7.88 6.27 20.18
N ASN A 140 -8.68 5.22 20.25
CA ASN A 140 -8.29 3.90 20.78
C ASN A 140 -7.71 2.96 19.73
N LYS A 141 -7.70 3.34 18.44
CA LYS A 141 -7.17 2.52 17.37
C LYS A 141 -5.71 2.87 17.09
N LYS A 142 -4.89 1.83 16.90
CA LYS A 142 -3.49 1.95 16.55
C LYS A 142 -3.23 1.15 15.29
N MET A 143 -2.60 1.77 14.30
CA MET A 143 -2.24 1.12 13.04
C MET A 143 -0.87 1.63 12.62
N ALA A 144 0.04 0.72 12.28
CA ALA A 144 1.32 1.06 11.72
C ALA A 144 1.23 1.12 10.20
N TRP A 145 1.58 2.27 9.62
CA TRP A 145 1.53 2.51 8.17
C TRP A 145 2.93 2.67 7.62
N ALA A 146 3.17 2.23 6.38
CA ALA A 146 4.43 2.47 5.69
C ALA A 146 4.69 3.98 5.57
N VAL A 147 5.77 4.45 6.19
CA VAL A 147 6.22 5.86 6.16
C VAL A 147 7.50 6.05 5.36
N LYS A 148 8.24 4.97 5.09
CA LYS A 148 9.45 5.01 4.29
C LYS A 148 9.65 3.70 3.54
N ILE A 149 9.99 3.79 2.27
CA ILE A 149 10.34 2.64 1.43
C ILE A 149 11.75 2.88 0.89
N ILE A 150 12.63 1.90 1.06
CA ILE A 150 14.07 2.01 0.81
C ILE A 150 14.45 0.94 -0.21
N ALA A 151 15.05 1.36 -1.31
CA ALA A 151 15.58 0.47 -2.32
C ALA A 151 16.86 -0.23 -1.82
N PRO A 152 17.26 -1.37 -2.42
CA PRO A 152 18.56 -1.99 -2.17
C PRO A 152 19.75 -1.04 -2.42
N SER A 153 19.56 -0.03 -3.27
CA SER A 153 20.55 1.01 -3.57
C SER A 153 20.75 2.04 -2.43
N GLY A 154 19.88 2.03 -1.42
CA GLY A 154 19.88 2.97 -0.30
C GLY A 154 19.00 4.22 -0.50
N HIS A 155 18.60 4.52 -1.73
CA HIS A 155 17.66 5.61 -2.02
C HIS A 155 16.25 5.24 -1.54
N SER A 156 15.47 6.23 -1.17
CA SER A 156 14.16 6.04 -0.57
C SER A 156 13.10 7.01 -1.06
N ILE A 157 11.87 6.65 -0.73
CA ILE A 157 10.71 7.53 -0.75
C ILE A 157 10.12 7.58 0.65
N ALA A 158 9.62 8.75 1.04
CA ALA A 158 8.87 8.96 2.26
C ALA A 158 7.38 9.05 1.93
N LEU A 159 6.56 8.41 2.75
CA LEU A 159 5.11 8.39 2.64
C LEU A 159 4.55 9.16 3.83
N LYS A 160 3.90 10.28 3.55
CA LYS A 160 3.27 11.10 4.57
C LYS A 160 1.82 10.69 4.70
N HIS A 161 1.38 10.47 5.94
CA HIS A 161 -0.01 10.15 6.25
C HIS A 161 -0.67 11.28 7.03
N THR A 162 -1.97 11.47 6.80
CA THR A 162 -2.80 12.44 7.51
C THR A 162 -4.06 11.78 8.05
N ALA A 163 -4.61 12.34 9.12
CA ALA A 163 -5.85 11.83 9.69
C ALA A 163 -7.00 12.03 8.69
N PHE A 164 -7.76 10.97 8.42
CA PHE A 164 -8.99 11.07 7.61
C PHE A 164 -10.21 11.26 8.51
N ASN A 165 -10.28 10.48 9.59
CA ASN A 165 -11.32 10.60 10.61
C ASN A 165 -10.76 10.18 11.98
N SER A 166 -11.61 10.08 12.99
CA SER A 166 -11.26 9.69 14.37
C SER A 166 -10.73 8.27 14.52
N SER A 167 -10.63 7.49 13.44
CA SER A 167 -10.26 6.08 13.45
C SER A 167 -9.26 5.67 12.38
N THR A 168 -9.09 6.45 11.30
CA THR A 168 -8.23 6.07 10.17
C THR A 168 -7.34 7.21 9.69
N TYR A 169 -6.17 6.81 9.20
CA TYR A 169 -5.24 7.66 8.46
C TYR A 169 -5.31 7.29 6.99
N ARG A 170 -4.91 8.24 6.15
CA ARG A 170 -4.77 8.06 4.72
C ARG A 170 -3.43 8.64 4.26
N LEU A 171 -2.97 8.18 3.11
CA LEU A 171 -1.81 8.73 2.44
C LEU A 171 -2.14 10.16 1.97
N ASP A 172 -1.23 11.07 2.26
CA ASP A 172 -1.29 12.50 1.95
C ASP A 172 -0.38 12.81 0.77
N SER A 173 0.88 12.36 0.86
CA SER A 173 1.86 12.57 -0.20
C SER A 173 2.98 11.52 -0.19
N ILE A 174 3.70 11.45 -1.31
CA ILE A 174 4.94 10.68 -1.48
C ILE A 174 6.03 11.64 -1.97
N THR A 175 7.17 11.64 -1.29
CA THR A 175 8.34 12.46 -1.65
C THR A 175 9.59 11.60 -1.73
N ASP A 176 10.50 11.91 -2.64
CA ASP A 176 11.81 11.25 -2.70
C ASP A 176 12.88 11.90 -1.81
N ASP A 177 14.11 11.38 -1.83
CA ASP A 177 15.22 11.93 -1.02
C ASP A 177 15.75 13.28 -1.55
N LEU A 178 15.44 13.62 -2.81
CA LEU A 178 15.76 14.91 -3.42
C LEU A 178 14.73 15.99 -3.05
N GLY A 179 13.65 15.62 -2.36
CA GLY A 179 12.55 16.51 -1.98
C GLY A 179 11.52 16.71 -3.09
N GLN A 180 11.59 15.94 -4.18
CA GLN A 180 10.57 15.94 -5.22
C GLN A 180 9.30 15.28 -4.69
N THR A 181 8.16 15.96 -4.82
CA THR A 181 6.85 15.33 -4.57
C THR A 181 6.47 14.52 -5.80
N LEU A 182 6.27 13.22 -5.62
CA LEU A 182 5.93 12.25 -6.66
C LEU A 182 4.43 11.98 -6.73
N LEU A 183 3.73 12.22 -5.62
CA LEU A 183 2.30 12.07 -5.50
C LEU A 183 1.79 12.97 -4.39
N GLU A 184 0.68 13.66 -4.63
CA GLU A 184 -0.13 14.33 -3.63
C GLU A 184 -1.60 13.92 -3.78
N ILE A 185 -2.26 13.64 -2.66
CA ILE A 185 -3.66 13.20 -2.63
C ILE A 185 -4.55 14.28 -2.02
N ALA A 186 -5.14 15.10 -2.89
CA ALA A 186 -6.12 16.08 -2.49
C ALA A 186 -7.50 15.41 -2.30
N ARG A 187 -8.27 15.86 -1.30
CA ARG A 187 -9.63 15.37 -1.08
C ARG A 187 -10.55 16.49 -0.67
N SER A 188 -11.73 16.48 -1.29
CA SER A 188 -12.89 17.25 -0.88
C SER A 188 -13.90 16.35 -0.15
N SER A 189 -15.06 16.89 0.24
CA SER A 189 -16.14 16.06 0.78
C SER A 189 -16.68 15.04 -0.22
N THR A 190 -16.48 15.25 -1.53
CA THR A 190 -17.10 14.45 -2.60
C THR A 190 -16.14 13.85 -3.62
N SER A 191 -14.86 14.26 -3.62
CA SER A 191 -13.87 13.81 -4.60
C SER A 191 -12.52 13.51 -3.94
N VAL A 192 -11.77 12.62 -4.57
CA VAL A 192 -10.35 12.38 -4.29
C VAL A 192 -9.60 12.61 -5.59
N GLU A 193 -8.56 13.43 -5.54
CA GLU A 193 -7.72 13.82 -6.67
C GLU A 193 -6.28 13.36 -6.38
N LEU A 194 -5.66 12.79 -7.41
CA LEU A 194 -4.29 12.30 -7.37
C LEU A 194 -3.44 13.20 -8.27
N ASN A 195 -2.52 13.95 -7.68
CA ASN A 195 -1.61 14.85 -8.38
C ASN A 195 -0.25 14.16 -8.48
N LEU A 196 0.18 13.82 -9.70
CA LEU A 196 1.44 13.16 -10.02
C LEU A 196 2.42 14.14 -10.65
#